data_AF-A0AAW8PX96-F1
#
_entry.id   AF-A0AAW8PX96-F1
#
_cell.length_a   1.000
_cell.length_b   1.000
_cell.length_c   1.000
_cell.angle_alpha   90.00
_cell.angle_beta   90.00
_cell.angle_gamma   90.00
#
_symmetry.space_group_name_H-M   'P 1'
#
loop_
_entity.id
_entity.type
_entity.pdbx_description
1 polymer ?
#
loop_
_entity_poly.entity_id
_entity_poly.type
_entity_poly.pdbx_seq_one_letter_code
_entity_poly.pdbx_strand_id
1 'polypeptide(L)'
;MARPKTYTDEDLIKAANELISRGKKPSGWRIREYLQRGKSSSIQVDLEKLIADGRIPEALNDTPSTTTQVRTSYELPAEIQELLDRKEYDISTSLRDIVIAMNDSIHTHFESITYTRIREAEAISQHAIKQKEQSEGEALDIEQTLQRATDANDQLEEKIEALQS
;
A
#
# COMPACT_ATOMS: atom_id res chain seq x y z
N MET A 1 -27.83 -6.22 14.29
CA MET A 1 -27.65 -7.53 14.95
C MET A 1 -26.21 -7.99 14.74
N ALA A 2 -25.46 -8.25 15.81
CA ALA A 2 -24.07 -8.70 15.70
C ALA A 2 -24.02 -10.12 15.10
N ARG A 3 -23.11 -10.36 14.14
CA ARG A 3 -22.93 -11.70 13.56
C ARG A 3 -22.53 -12.69 14.66
N PRO A 4 -23.06 -13.92 14.66
CA PRO A 4 -22.71 -14.94 15.64
C PRO A 4 -21.21 -15.28 15.55
N LYS A 5 -20.58 -15.52 16.71
CA LYS A 5 -19.17 -15.93 16.79
C LYS A 5 -18.99 -17.29 16.12
N THR A 6 -17.88 -17.48 15.40
CA THR A 6 -17.55 -18.72 14.68
C THR A 6 -16.71 -19.70 15.51
N TYR A 7 -16.40 -19.35 16.76
CA TYR A 7 -15.63 -20.13 17.72
C TYR A 7 -16.31 -20.07 19.09
N THR A 8 -16.06 -21.09 19.91
CA THR A 8 -16.54 -21.17 21.30
C THR A 8 -15.42 -20.92 22.29
N ASP A 9 -15.76 -20.61 23.54
CA ASP A 9 -14.76 -20.40 24.61
C ASP A 9 -13.96 -21.70 24.89
N GLU A 10 -14.58 -22.86 24.74
CA GLU A 10 -13.91 -24.17 24.84
C GLU A 10 -12.85 -24.38 23.75
N ASP A 11 -13.12 -23.89 22.53
CA ASP A 11 -12.13 -23.94 21.45
C ASP A 11 -10.91 -23.05 21.76
N LEU A 12 -11.15 -21.89 22.39
CA LEU A 12 -10.08 -20.98 22.82
C LEU A 12 -9.23 -21.59 23.92
N ILE A 13 -9.86 -22.20 24.93
CA ILE A 13 -9.16 -22.86 26.05
C ILE A 13 -8.29 -24.00 25.55
N LYS A 14 -8.81 -24.86 24.66
CA LYS A 14 -8.04 -25.96 24.06
C LYS A 14 -6.85 -25.45 23.26
N ALA A 15 -7.07 -24.48 22.37
CA ALA A 15 -6.01 -23.89 21.56
C ALA A 15 -4.94 -23.21 22.42
N ALA A 16 -5.35 -22.48 23.46
CA ALA A 16 -4.42 -21.81 24.37
C ALA A 16 -3.59 -22.81 25.18
N ASN A 17 -4.21 -23.85 25.73
CA ASN A 17 -3.50 -24.89 26.49
C ASN A 17 -2.52 -25.68 25.62
N GLU A 18 -2.86 -25.94 24.35
CA GLU A 18 -1.93 -26.58 23.41
C GLU A 18 -0.77 -25.68 23.02
N LEU A 19 -0.98 -24.36 22.92
CA LEU A 19 0.11 -23.42 22.71
C LEU A 19 1.03 -23.37 23.94
N ILE A 20 0.45 -23.35 25.14
CA ILE A 20 1.21 -23.35 26.41
C ILE A 20 2.01 -24.66 26.58
N SER A 21 1.43 -25.82 26.26
CA SER A 21 2.15 -27.11 26.33
C SER A 21 3.32 -27.18 25.35
N ARG A 22 3.29 -26.39 24.28
CA ARG A 22 4.39 -26.22 23.30
C ARG A 22 5.36 -25.10 23.68
N GLY A 23 5.23 -24.50 24.86
CA GLY A 23 6.06 -23.39 25.32
C GLY A 23 5.84 -22.08 24.55
N LYS A 24 4.69 -21.92 23.87
CA LYS A 24 4.35 -20.72 23.09
C LYS A 24 3.28 -19.91 23.81
N LYS A 25 3.50 -18.59 23.94
CA LYS A 25 2.49 -17.68 24.51
C LYS A 25 1.23 -17.64 23.63
N PRO A 26 0.04 -17.94 24.18
CA PRO A 26 -1.22 -17.81 23.44
C PRO A 26 -1.47 -16.34 23.09
N SER A 27 -1.86 -16.11 21.83
CA SER A 27 -2.23 -14.78 21.33
C SER A 27 -3.36 -14.95 20.31
N GLY A 28 -4.19 -13.92 20.13
CA GLY A 28 -5.34 -13.96 19.23
C GLY A 28 -4.98 -14.20 17.76
N TRP A 29 -3.74 -13.92 17.36
CA TRP A 29 -3.23 -14.33 16.04
C TRP A 29 -2.90 -15.82 15.99
N ARG A 30 -2.15 -16.35 16.97
CA ARG A 30 -1.77 -17.78 17.02
C ARG A 30 -2.97 -18.70 17.23
N ILE A 31 -3.93 -18.28 18.05
CA ILE A 31 -5.16 -19.04 18.25
C ILE A 31 -6.02 -19.02 16.98
N ARG A 32 -6.07 -17.89 16.25
CA ARG A 32 -6.73 -17.86 14.95
C ARG A 32 -6.05 -18.79 13.95
N GLU A 33 -4.72 -18.83 13.93
CA GLU A 33 -3.95 -19.74 13.07
C GLU A 33 -4.23 -21.21 13.42
N TYR A 34 -4.36 -21.53 14.71
CA TYR A 34 -4.74 -22.86 15.16
C TYR A 34 -6.19 -23.23 14.80
N LEU A 35 -7.15 -22.33 15.01
CA LEU A 35 -8.57 -22.58 14.78
C LEU A 35 -9.01 -22.39 13.31
N GLN A 36 -8.19 -21.72 12.49
CA GLN A 36 -8.47 -21.35 11.08
C GLN A 36 -9.78 -20.58 10.87
N ARG A 37 -10.34 -19.99 11.94
CA ARG A 37 -11.62 -19.27 11.92
C ARG A 37 -11.64 -18.16 12.97
N GLY A 38 -12.49 -17.16 12.75
CA GLY A 38 -12.68 -16.03 13.66
C GLY A 38 -11.73 -14.86 13.42
N LYS A 39 -12.06 -13.70 13.99
CA LYS A 39 -11.24 -12.48 13.89
C LYS A 39 -10.23 -12.44 15.03
N SER A 40 -8.95 -12.21 14.73
CA SER A 40 -7.89 -12.18 15.74
C SER A 40 -8.11 -11.15 16.86
N SER A 41 -8.72 -10.01 16.55
CA SER A 41 -9.04 -8.98 17.55
C SER A 41 -10.12 -9.45 18.54
N SER A 42 -11.18 -10.08 18.04
CA SER A 42 -12.24 -10.65 18.91
C SER A 42 -11.71 -11.81 19.74
N ILE A 43 -10.88 -12.68 19.14
CA ILE A 43 -10.22 -13.79 19.83
C ILE A 43 -9.28 -13.26 20.92
N GLN A 44 -8.53 -12.18 20.66
CA GLN A 44 -7.63 -11.60 21.66
C GLN A 44 -8.39 -11.07 22.88
N VAL A 45 -9.51 -10.37 22.66
CA VAL A 45 -10.36 -9.85 23.75
C VAL A 45 -10.97 -10.99 24.56
N ASP A 46 -11.45 -12.04 23.89
CA ASP A 46 -12.03 -13.19 24.58
C ASP A 46 -10.95 -14.00 25.32
N LEU A 47 -9.74 -14.12 24.76
CA LEU A 47 -8.58 -14.73 25.40
C LEU A 47 -8.19 -13.99 26.68
N GLU A 48 -8.12 -12.66 26.64
CA GLU A 48 -7.81 -11.84 27.82
C GLU A 48 -8.85 -12.00 28.92
N LYS A 49 -10.14 -12.10 28.56
CA LYS A 49 -11.21 -12.40 29.52
C LYS A 49 -11.04 -13.78 30.14
N LEU A 50 -10.75 -14.80 29.33
CA LEU A 50 -10.57 -16.17 29.82
C LEU A 50 -9.32 -16.32 30.71
N ILE A 51 -8.28 -15.52 30.48
CA ILE A 51 -7.11 -15.41 31.36
C ILE A 51 -7.51 -14.71 32.67
N ALA A 52 -8.23 -13.59 32.60
CA ALA A 52 -8.71 -12.87 33.77
C ALA A 52 -9.66 -13.70 34.64
N ASP A 53 -10.48 -14.54 34.02
CA ASP A 53 -11.39 -15.48 34.68
C ASP A 53 -10.68 -16.74 35.22
N GLY A 54 -9.36 -16.84 35.05
CA GLY A 54 -8.55 -17.96 35.54
C GLY A 54 -8.79 -19.30 34.82
N ARG A 55 -9.48 -19.29 33.68
CA ARG A 55 -9.79 -20.49 32.88
C ARG A 55 -8.65 -20.92 31.97
N ILE A 56 -7.75 -19.99 31.65
CA ILE A 56 -6.50 -20.24 30.94
C ILE A 56 -5.37 -19.83 31.88
N PRO A 57 -4.40 -20.71 32.16
CA PRO A 57 -3.27 -20.33 33.01
C PRO A 57 -2.54 -19.15 32.38
N GLU A 58 -2.26 -18.14 33.19
CA GLU A 58 -1.45 -17.01 32.77
C GLU A 58 -0.12 -17.55 32.26
N ALA A 59 0.20 -17.25 30.99
CA ALA A 59 1.37 -17.80 30.35
C ALA A 59 2.57 -17.51 31.25
N LEU A 60 3.28 -18.57 31.67
CA LEU A 60 4.54 -18.47 32.37
C LEU A 60 5.35 -17.39 31.67
N ASN A 61 5.64 -16.32 32.39
CA ASN A 61 6.56 -15.30 31.90
C ASN A 61 7.77 -16.06 31.33
N ASP A 62 8.26 -15.62 30.17
CA ASP A 62 9.62 -15.92 29.77
C ASP A 62 10.52 -15.30 30.85
N THR A 63 10.62 -15.93 32.03
CA THR A 63 11.89 -15.99 32.71
C THR A 63 12.70 -16.91 31.82
N PRO A 64 13.61 -16.38 30.98
CA PRO A 64 14.66 -17.23 30.48
C PRO A 64 15.22 -17.88 31.74
N SER A 65 15.17 -19.21 31.82
CA SER A 65 15.90 -19.90 32.86
C SER A 65 17.34 -19.55 32.57
N THR A 66 17.86 -18.56 33.29
CA THR A 66 19.24 -18.10 33.22
C THR A 66 20.09 -19.18 33.89
N THR A 67 20.09 -20.39 33.34
CA THR A 67 21.32 -21.15 33.29
C THR A 67 22.18 -20.38 32.31
N THR A 68 22.90 -19.38 32.82
CA THR A 68 24.07 -18.85 32.14
C THR A 68 25.03 -20.02 32.00
N GLN A 69 24.85 -20.84 30.97
CA GLN A 69 25.97 -21.56 30.41
C GLN A 69 26.94 -20.46 30.05
N VAL A 70 27.98 -20.33 30.86
CA VAL A 70 29.16 -19.54 30.52
C VAL A 70 29.59 -20.09 29.16
N ARG A 71 29.20 -19.38 28.09
CA ARG A 71 29.66 -19.70 26.74
C ARG A 71 31.15 -19.49 26.79
N THR A 72 31.88 -20.57 26.95
CA THR A 72 33.31 -20.58 26.76
C THR A 72 33.51 -20.29 25.27
N SER A 73 33.91 -19.06 24.97
CA SER A 73 34.26 -18.69 23.60
C SER A 73 35.61 -19.31 23.31
N TYR A 74 35.61 -20.40 22.56
CA TYR A 74 36.82 -20.95 21.98
C TYR A 74 37.08 -20.25 20.66
N GLU A 75 38.32 -19.82 20.43
CA GLU A 75 38.72 -19.32 19.12
C GLU A 75 38.57 -20.44 18.08
N LEU A 76 38.07 -20.09 16.90
CA LEU A 76 37.97 -21.04 15.80
C LEU A 76 39.38 -21.37 15.31
N PRO A 77 39.65 -22.62 14.89
CA PRO A 77 40.89 -22.94 14.20
C PRO A 77 41.12 -21.99 13.01
N ALA A 78 42.38 -21.60 12.78
CA ALA A 78 42.73 -20.60 11.77
C ALA A 78 42.17 -20.91 10.37
N GLU A 79 42.15 -22.19 9.97
CA GLU A 79 41.56 -22.63 8.70
C GLU A 79 40.06 -22.35 8.59
N ILE A 80 39.32 -22.47 9.70
CA ILE A 80 37.88 -22.17 9.75
C ILE A 80 37.65 -20.67 9.78
N GLN A 81 38.51 -19.92 10.47
CA GLN A 81 38.47 -18.45 10.51
C GLN A 81 38.67 -17.88 9.11
N GLU A 82 39.68 -18.33 8.36
CA GLU A 82 39.94 -17.89 6.99
C GLU A 82 38.79 -18.24 6.03
N LEU A 83 38.20 -19.44 6.19
CA LEU A 83 37.05 -19.85 5.38
C LEU A 83 35.80 -19.01 5.69
N LEU A 84 35.60 -18.66 6.97
CA LEU A 84 34.54 -17.76 7.40
C LEU A 84 34.74 -16.36 6.79
N ASP A 85 35.92 -15.76 6.93
CA ASP A 85 36.22 -14.43 6.40
C ASP A 85 35.99 -14.36 4.89
N ARG A 86 36.40 -15.41 4.16
CA ARG A 86 36.16 -15.49 2.72
C ARG A 86 34.68 -15.58 2.39
N LYS A 87 33.89 -16.35 3.15
CA LYS A 87 32.45 -16.47 2.95
C LYS A 87 31.71 -15.19 3.32
N GLU A 88 32.13 -14.50 4.38
CA GLU A 88 31.60 -13.19 4.74
C GLU A 88 31.87 -12.16 3.64
N TYR A 89 33.08 -12.17 3.07
CA TYR A 89 33.40 -11.32 1.92
C TYR A 89 32.53 -11.63 0.69
N ASP A 90 32.38 -12.91 0.34
CA ASP A 90 31.54 -13.35 -0.79
C ASP A 90 30.08 -12.91 -0.59
N ILE A 91 29.52 -13.12 0.61
CA ILE A 91 28.15 -12.75 0.96
C ILE A 91 27.98 -11.23 0.95
N SER A 92 28.91 -10.49 1.55
CA SER A 92 28.89 -9.03 1.61
C SER A 92 28.92 -8.42 0.21
N THR A 93 29.77 -8.94 -0.67
CA THR A 93 29.88 -8.52 -2.07
C THR A 93 28.59 -8.82 -2.82
N SER A 94 28.07 -10.05 -2.69
CA SER A 94 26.80 -10.45 -3.33
C SER A 94 25.62 -9.60 -2.87
N LEU A 95 25.50 -9.33 -1.56
CA LEU A 95 24.46 -8.45 -1.02
C LEU A 95 24.58 -7.03 -1.57
N ARG A 96 25.81 -6.49 -1.64
CA ARG A 96 26.07 -5.17 -2.21
C ARG A 96 25.64 -5.11 -3.67
N ASP A 97 26.00 -6.11 -4.47
CA ASP A 97 25.65 -6.17 -5.88
C ASP A 97 24.14 -6.27 -6.09
N ILE A 98 23.45 -7.06 -5.27
CA ILE A 98 21.98 -7.15 -5.28
C ILE A 98 21.35 -5.78 -4.99
N VAL A 99 21.83 -5.08 -3.96
CA VAL A 99 21.29 -3.76 -3.59
C VAL A 99 21.51 -2.74 -4.71
N ILE A 100 22.69 -2.74 -5.34
CA ILE A 100 22.98 -1.87 -6.48
C ILE A 100 22.06 -2.20 -7.66
N ALA A 101 21.95 -3.47 -8.04
CA ALA A 101 21.10 -3.90 -9.14
C ALA A 101 19.61 -3.58 -8.90
N MET A 102 19.14 -3.71 -7.66
CA MET A 102 17.80 -3.29 -7.28
C MET A 102 17.61 -1.79 -7.46
N ASN A 103 18.56 -0.98 -7.00
CA ASN A 103 18.49 0.48 -7.14
C ASN A 103 18.49 0.90 -8.62
N ASP A 104 19.37 0.31 -9.44
CA ASP A 104 19.48 0.62 -10.87
C ASP A 104 18.19 0.25 -11.62
N SER A 105 17.58 -0.89 -11.27
CA SER A 105 16.30 -1.33 -11.82
C SER A 105 15.16 -0.36 -11.45
N ILE A 106 15.10 0.04 -10.17
CA ILE A 106 14.12 1.01 -9.68
C ILE A 106 14.30 2.35 -10.38
N HIS A 107 15.54 2.83 -10.49
CA HIS A 107 15.86 4.09 -11.15
C HIS A 107 15.41 4.09 -12.61
N THR A 108 15.81 3.07 -13.37
CA THR A 108 15.44 2.90 -14.79
C THR A 108 13.91 2.84 -14.95
N HIS A 109 13.22 2.13 -14.07
CA HIS A 109 11.77 2.02 -14.11
C HIS A 109 11.08 3.37 -13.86
N PHE A 110 11.54 4.13 -12.86
CA PHE A 110 11.00 5.45 -12.57
C PHE A 110 11.29 6.45 -13.69
N GLU A 111 12.48 6.44 -14.28
CA GLU A 111 12.79 7.27 -15.44
C GLU A 111 11.84 6.97 -16.60
N SER A 112 11.64 5.69 -16.93
CA SER A 112 10.73 5.26 -18.00
C SER A 112 9.28 5.71 -17.75
N ILE A 113 8.76 5.54 -16.53
CA ILE A 113 7.41 5.97 -16.19
C ILE A 113 7.30 7.49 -16.27
N THR A 114 8.27 8.21 -15.72
CA THR A 114 8.26 9.67 -15.65
C THR A 114 8.29 10.26 -17.06
N TYR A 115 9.18 9.75 -17.91
CA TYR A 115 9.27 10.14 -19.31
C TYR A 115 7.94 9.90 -20.06
N THR A 116 7.33 8.73 -19.86
CA THR A 116 6.04 8.39 -20.49
C THR A 116 4.93 9.35 -20.04
N ARG A 117 4.84 9.63 -18.73
CA ARG A 117 3.85 10.56 -18.18
C ARG A 117 4.03 11.99 -18.67
N ILE A 118 5.28 12.46 -18.78
CA ILE A 118 5.58 13.79 -19.34
C ILE A 118 5.07 13.86 -20.78
N ARG A 119 5.39 12.86 -21.59
CA ARG A 119 4.97 12.81 -22.99
C ARG A 119 3.45 12.74 -23.15
N GLU A 120 2.76 11.99 -22.31
CA GLU A 120 1.30 11.93 -22.28
C GLU A 120 0.70 13.29 -21.89
N ALA A 121 1.25 13.95 -20.86
CA ALA A 121 0.80 15.28 -20.45
C ALA A 121 1.02 16.33 -21.55
N GLU A 122 2.15 16.29 -22.25
CA GLU A 122 2.42 17.14 -23.40
C GLU A 122 1.42 16.90 -24.53
N ALA A 123 1.11 15.65 -24.86
CA ALA A 123 0.14 15.30 -25.89
C ALA A 123 -1.27 15.81 -25.54
N ILE A 124 -1.69 15.64 -24.28
CA ILE A 124 -2.97 16.17 -23.78
C ILE A 124 -3.00 17.70 -23.86
N SER A 125 -1.91 18.36 -23.43
CA SER A 125 -1.81 19.83 -23.48
C SER A 125 -1.90 20.35 -24.91
N GLN A 126 -1.15 19.75 -25.85
CA GLN A 126 -1.21 20.12 -27.26
C GLN A 126 -2.60 19.90 -27.86
N HIS A 127 -3.26 18.81 -27.50
CA HIS A 127 -4.63 18.54 -27.94
C HIS A 127 -5.61 19.59 -27.39
N ALA A 128 -5.51 19.93 -26.10
CA ALA A 128 -6.35 20.96 -25.48
C ALA A 128 -6.13 22.34 -26.12
N ILE A 129 -4.88 22.70 -26.43
CA ILE A 129 -4.55 23.94 -27.15
C ILE A 129 -5.23 23.96 -28.52
N LYS A 130 -5.09 22.89 -29.31
CA LYS A 130 -5.72 22.81 -30.64
C LYS A 130 -7.24 22.89 -30.58
N GLN A 131 -7.85 22.19 -29.61
CA GLN A 131 -9.30 22.27 -29.42
C GLN A 131 -9.76 23.67 -29.03
N LYS A 132 -8.98 24.34 -28.18
CA LYS A 132 -9.26 25.73 -27.79
C LYS A 132 -9.18 26.65 -29.02
N GLU A 133 -8.09 26.57 -29.79
CA GLU A 133 -7.90 27.35 -31.02
C GLU A 133 -9.05 27.13 -32.01
N GLN A 134 -9.48 25.88 -32.18
CA GLN A 134 -10.63 25.56 -33.03
C GLN A 134 -11.91 26.20 -32.51
N SER A 135 -12.20 26.08 -31.21
CA SER A 135 -13.41 26.66 -30.61
C SER A 135 -13.42 28.19 -30.65
N GLU A 136 -12.25 28.83 -30.52
CA GLU A 136 -12.10 30.28 -30.66
C GLU A 136 -12.36 30.72 -32.10
N GLY A 137 -11.87 29.95 -33.09
CA GLY A 137 -12.17 30.18 -34.50
C GLY A 137 -13.66 30.05 -34.81
N GLU A 138 -14.30 28.98 -34.34
CA GLU A 138 -15.75 28.76 -34.51
C GLU A 138 -16.58 29.87 -33.84
N ALA A 139 -16.18 30.32 -32.65
CA ALA A 139 -16.84 31.43 -31.96
C ALA A 139 -16.75 32.75 -32.73
N LEU A 140 -15.58 33.04 -33.31
CA LEU A 140 -15.36 34.25 -34.11
C LEU A 140 -16.17 34.22 -35.42
N ASP A 141 -16.28 33.07 -36.07
CA ASP A 141 -17.14 32.91 -37.24
C ASP A 141 -18.62 33.13 -36.89
N ILE A 142 -19.08 32.56 -35.76
CA ILE A 142 -20.44 32.79 -35.26
C ILE A 142 -20.68 34.28 -34.98
N GLU A 143 -19.75 34.95 -34.30
CA GLU A 143 -19.84 36.39 -34.01
C GLU A 143 -19.96 37.22 -35.29
N GLN A 144 -19.16 36.93 -36.32
CA GLN A 144 -19.25 37.61 -37.61
C GLN A 144 -20.60 37.36 -38.31
N THR A 145 -21.11 36.13 -38.27
CA THR A 145 -22.43 35.83 -38.87
C THR A 145 -23.56 36.55 -38.14
N LEU A 146 -23.49 36.61 -36.81
CA LEU A 146 -24.46 37.32 -35.99
C LEU A 146 -24.42 38.82 -36.28
N GLN A 147 -23.23 39.43 -36.37
CA GLN A 147 -23.09 40.84 -36.70
C GLN A 147 -23.75 41.17 -38.04
N ARG A 148 -23.50 40.38 -39.08
CA ARG A 148 -24.13 40.58 -40.40
C ARG A 148 -25.66 40.46 -40.35
N ALA A 149 -26.17 39.54 -39.55
CA ALA A 149 -27.61 39.36 -39.37
C ALA A 149 -28.24 40.55 -38.63
N THR A 150 -27.57 41.07 -37.61
CA THR A 150 -27.97 42.30 -36.89
C THR A 150 -27.97 43.50 -37.83
N ASP A 151 -26.88 43.74 -38.56
CA ASP A 151 -26.78 44.86 -39.50
C ASP A 151 -27.89 44.80 -40.58
N ALA A 152 -28.23 43.61 -41.04
CA ALA A 152 -29.31 43.40 -42.00
C ALA A 152 -30.70 43.67 -41.39
N ASN A 153 -30.92 43.32 -40.13
CA ASN A 153 -32.14 43.63 -39.41
C ASN A 153 -32.27 45.14 -39.17
N ASP A 154 -31.21 45.82 -38.75
CA ASP A 154 -31.22 47.28 -38.53
C ASP A 154 -31.62 48.02 -39.81
N GLN A 155 -31.08 47.60 -40.97
CA GLN A 155 -31.47 48.16 -42.27
C GLN A 155 -32.94 47.88 -42.64
N LEU A 156 -33.50 46.76 -42.22
CA LEU A 156 -34.91 46.44 -42.43
C LEU A 156 -35.81 47.28 -41.52
N GLU A 157 -35.42 47.47 -40.27
CA GLU A 157 -36.13 48.34 -39.33
C GLU A 157 -36.16 49.79 -39.83
N GLU A 158 -35.02 50.32 -40.28
CA GLU A 158 -34.94 51.68 -40.85
C GLU A 158 -35.86 51.85 -42.07
N LYS A 159 -35.93 50.83 -42.94
CA LYS A 159 -36.86 50.83 -44.09
C LYS A 159 -38.32 50.76 -43.67
N ILE A 160 -38.65 49.98 -42.64
CA ILE A 160 -40.01 49.89 -42.12
C ILE A 160 -40.43 51.24 -41.53
N GLU A 161 -39.55 51.87 -40.75
CA GLU A 161 -39.79 53.18 -40.15
C GLU A 161 -40.02 54.26 -41.23
N ALA A 162 -39.18 54.28 -42.26
CA ALA A 162 -39.33 55.21 -43.39
C ALA A 162 -40.62 54.99 -44.23
N LEU A 163 -41.20 53.78 -44.22
CA LEU A 163 -42.48 53.49 -44.86
C LEU A 163 -43.69 53.85 -43.99
N GLN A 164 -43.50 54.02 -42.70
CA GLN A 164 -44.54 54.37 -41.72
C GLN A 164 -44.63 55.89 -41.46
N SER A 165 -43.60 56.65 -41.83
CA SER A 165 -43.57 58.12 -41.87
C SER A 165 -44.18 58.69 -43.16
#